data_AF-E6SUB5-F1
#
_entry.id   AF-E6SUB5-F1
#
_cell.length_a   1.000
_cell.length_b   1.000
_cell.length_c   1.000
_cell.angle_alpha   90.00
_cell.angle_beta   90.00
_cell.angle_gamma   90.00
#
_symmetry.space_group_name_H-M   'P 1'
#
loop_
_entity.id
_entity.type
_entity.pdbx_description
1 polymer ?
#
loop_
_entity_poly.entity_id
_entity_poly.type
_entity_poly.pdbx_seq_one_letter_code
_entity_poly.pdbx_strand_id
1 'polypeptide(L)'
;MSELSDADKLIMYEAISDYSLDMVEPNLTGFPKALFSIIRPIIDANWRRYNNGCKGGAPTGNSNNSSGRKGKRTNQEPTEKQPNVNDKSSIGKSFRFSKPTFKDVEEYIYEQKYSIDAQSFIDYYDANGWRVGKNPMKDWRAAVRTWQRNQKRQKMNKGDIGVILHNDNIDKFKDEHKNLW
;
A
#
# COMPACT_ATOMS: atom_id res chain seq x y z
N MET A 1 -50.30 -3.67 -16.14
CA MET A 1 -50.74 -4.02 -14.77
C MET A 1 -49.59 -3.73 -13.83
N SER A 2 -49.80 -3.06 -12.71
CA SER A 2 -48.74 -2.96 -11.71
C SER A 2 -48.64 -4.30 -10.99
N GLU A 3 -47.51 -4.98 -11.14
CA GLU A 3 -47.19 -6.29 -10.53
C GLU A 3 -47.19 -6.29 -8.99
N LEU A 4 -47.38 -5.12 -8.36
CA LEU A 4 -47.42 -4.94 -6.92
C LEU A 4 -48.69 -4.17 -6.53
N SER A 5 -49.38 -4.63 -5.48
CA SER A 5 -50.56 -3.95 -4.95
C SER A 5 -50.18 -2.58 -4.36
N ASP A 6 -51.10 -1.62 -4.35
CA ASP A 6 -50.79 -0.30 -3.78
C ASP A 6 -50.53 -0.35 -2.28
N ALA A 7 -51.14 -1.31 -1.58
CA ALA A 7 -50.83 -1.59 -0.17
C ALA A 7 -49.39 -2.09 0.01
N ASP A 8 -48.95 -3.06 -0.80
CA ASP A 8 -47.57 -3.57 -0.73
C ASP A 8 -46.54 -2.50 -1.12
N LYS A 9 -46.86 -1.63 -2.08
CA LYS A 9 -46.01 -0.48 -2.42
C LYS A 9 -45.83 0.46 -1.24
N LEU A 10 -46.92 0.80 -0.55
CA LEU A 10 -46.88 1.68 0.63
C LEU A 10 -46.01 1.07 1.74
N ILE A 11 -46.25 -0.21 2.06
CA ILE A 11 -45.46 -0.96 3.04
C ILE A 11 -43.96 -0.93 2.69
N MET A 12 -43.62 -1.09 1.41
CA MET A 12 -42.23 -1.04 0.96
C MET A 12 -41.62 0.37 1.07
N TYR A 13 -42.37 1.42 0.75
CA TYR A 13 -41.87 2.78 0.87
C TYR A 13 -41.64 3.20 2.32
N GLU A 14 -42.55 2.84 3.23
CA GLU A 14 -42.37 3.05 4.68
C GLU A 14 -41.15 2.28 5.18
N ALA A 15 -41.07 0.97 4.87
CA ALA A 15 -39.96 0.12 5.28
C ALA A 15 -38.58 0.61 4.79
N ILE A 16 -38.48 1.08 3.55
CA ILE A 16 -37.22 1.61 3.01
C ILE A 16 -36.87 2.95 3.67
N SER A 17 -37.85 3.82 3.88
CA SER A 17 -37.63 5.14 4.50
C SER A 17 -37.11 4.99 5.92
N ASP A 18 -37.82 4.23 6.75
CA ASP A 18 -37.48 3.98 8.17
C ASP A 18 -36.11 3.28 8.29
N TYR A 19 -35.84 2.28 7.45
CA TYR A 19 -34.55 1.59 7.49
C TYR A 19 -33.39 2.46 6.99
N SER A 20 -33.62 3.29 5.97
CA SER A 20 -32.55 4.11 5.38
C SER A 20 -32.14 5.31 6.24
N LEU A 21 -33.08 5.86 7.02
CA LEU A 21 -32.86 7.03 7.87
C LEU A 21 -32.50 6.64 9.30
N ASP A 22 -33.21 5.66 9.88
CA ASP A 22 -33.15 5.35 11.30
C ASP A 22 -32.64 3.92 11.60
N MET A 23 -32.36 3.12 10.56
CA MET A 23 -31.92 1.71 10.69
C MET A 23 -32.88 0.83 11.50
N VAL A 24 -34.17 1.16 11.49
CA VAL A 24 -35.23 0.37 12.14
C VAL A 24 -35.59 -0.81 11.24
N GLU A 25 -35.42 -2.04 11.73
CA GLU A 25 -35.75 -3.23 10.94
C GLU A 25 -37.27 -3.32 10.70
N PRO A 26 -37.72 -3.31 9.44
CA PRO A 26 -39.15 -3.34 9.14
C PRO A 26 -39.71 -4.75 9.32
N ASN A 27 -40.89 -4.86 9.93
CA ASN A 27 -41.58 -6.14 10.10
C ASN A 27 -42.40 -6.45 8.84
N LEU A 28 -41.76 -7.10 7.86
CA LEU A 28 -42.36 -7.45 6.58
C LEU A 28 -42.66 -8.95 6.46
N THR A 29 -43.71 -9.28 5.69
CA THR A 29 -44.09 -10.67 5.33
C THR A 29 -44.27 -10.83 3.83
N GLY A 30 -44.18 -12.06 3.31
CA GLY A 30 -44.45 -12.36 1.90
C GLY A 30 -43.48 -11.68 0.92
N PHE A 31 -44.02 -11.20 -0.19
CA PHE A 31 -43.24 -10.60 -1.28
C PHE A 31 -42.47 -9.31 -0.88
N PRO A 32 -43.05 -8.36 -0.12
CA PRO A 32 -42.32 -7.20 0.41
C PRO A 32 -41.03 -7.57 1.15
N LYS A 33 -41.06 -8.64 1.96
CA LYS A 33 -39.87 -9.13 2.67
C LYS A 33 -38.78 -9.64 1.72
N ALA A 34 -39.18 -10.36 0.66
CA ALA A 34 -38.25 -10.86 -0.35
C ALA A 34 -37.64 -9.71 -1.18
N LEU A 35 -38.43 -8.68 -1.50
CA LEU A 35 -37.93 -7.49 -2.18
C LEU A 35 -36.97 -6.69 -1.29
N PHE A 36 -37.33 -6.49 -0.02
CA PHE A 36 -36.48 -5.79 0.95
C PHE A 36 -35.16 -6.52 1.19
N SER A 37 -35.15 -7.85 1.24
CA SER A 37 -33.91 -8.61 1.43
C SER A 37 -32.91 -8.41 0.28
N ILE A 38 -33.40 -8.16 -0.95
CA ILE A 38 -32.58 -7.83 -2.12
C ILE A 38 -32.02 -6.40 -2.01
N ILE A 39 -32.81 -5.45 -1.53
CA ILE A 39 -32.43 -4.03 -1.46
C ILE A 39 -31.55 -3.74 -0.24
N ARG A 40 -31.75 -4.45 0.87
CA ARG A 40 -31.07 -4.24 2.16
C ARG A 40 -29.54 -4.11 2.05
N PRO A 41 -28.81 -4.98 1.32
CA PRO A 41 -27.35 -4.85 1.18
C PRO A 41 -26.88 -3.51 0.58
N ILE A 42 -27.69 -2.89 -0.27
CA ILE A 42 -27.39 -1.60 -0.91
C ILE A 42 -27.51 -0.47 0.12
N ILE A 43 -28.60 -0.47 0.90
CA ILE A 43 -28.82 0.52 1.96
C ILE A 43 -27.75 0.36 3.05
N ASP A 44 -27.45 -0.87 3.46
CA ASP A 44 -26.40 -1.14 4.45
C ASP A 44 -25.03 -0.63 4.00
N ALA A 45 -24.69 -0.83 2.73
CA ALA A 45 -23.42 -0.34 2.18
C ALA A 45 -23.34 1.19 2.18
N ASN A 46 -24.44 1.87 1.88
CA ASN A 46 -24.53 3.33 1.94
C ASN A 46 -24.37 3.84 3.38
N TRP A 47 -25.07 3.23 4.34
CA TRP A 47 -24.95 3.57 5.76
C TRP A 47 -23.52 3.34 6.28
N ARG A 48 -22.87 2.23 5.89
CA ARG A 48 -21.47 1.96 6.23
C ARG A 48 -20.53 3.04 5.68
N ARG A 49 -20.74 3.49 4.44
CA ARG A 49 -19.94 4.59 3.84
C ARG A 49 -20.16 5.91 4.57
N TYR A 50 -21.40 6.20 4.95
CA TYR A 50 -21.74 7.38 5.76
C TYR A 50 -21.01 7.36 7.10
N ASN A 51 -21.16 6.27 7.88
CA ASN A 51 -20.51 6.12 9.18
C ASN A 51 -18.97 6.18 9.07
N ASN A 52 -18.39 5.55 8.05
CA ASN A 52 -16.95 5.63 7.78
C ASN A 52 -16.52 7.05 7.39
N GLY A 53 -17.37 7.80 6.66
CA GLY A 53 -17.16 9.20 6.34
C GLY A 53 -17.15 10.10 7.59
N CYS A 54 -18.05 9.84 8.55
CA CYS A 54 -18.08 10.53 9.85
C CYS A 54 -16.81 10.26 10.68
N LYS A 55 -16.23 9.07 10.56
CA LYS A 55 -14.96 8.69 11.21
C LYS A 55 -13.72 9.27 10.51
N GLY A 56 -13.88 9.88 9.33
CA GLY A 56 -12.81 10.43 8.50
C GLY A 56 -12.19 9.40 7.54
N GLY A 57 -11.76 9.85 6.37
CA GLY A 57 -11.24 8.99 5.30
C GLY A 57 -9.72 8.92 5.17
N ALA A 58 -8.98 9.77 5.89
CA ALA A 58 -7.53 9.85 5.78
C ALA A 58 -6.87 9.32 7.06
N PRO A 59 -5.91 8.38 6.97
CA PRO A 59 -5.09 8.00 8.12
C PRO A 59 -4.43 9.24 8.72
N THR A 60 -4.66 9.49 10.00
CA THR A 60 -4.00 10.57 10.73
C THR A 60 -2.50 10.26 10.81
N GLY A 61 -1.64 11.13 10.25
CA GLY A 61 -0.18 11.03 10.37
C GLY A 61 0.61 10.82 9.07
N ASN A 62 0.00 10.88 7.88
CA ASN A 62 0.76 10.87 6.63
C ASN A 62 1.23 12.29 6.26
N SER A 63 2.55 12.51 6.20
CA SER A 63 3.20 13.80 5.91
C SER A 63 2.93 14.36 4.50
N ASN A 64 2.27 13.59 3.63
CA ASN A 64 1.96 13.99 2.26
C ASN A 64 0.61 14.74 2.13
N ASN A 65 -0.12 14.97 3.22
CA ASN A 65 -1.33 15.79 3.18
C ASN A 65 -1.04 17.25 3.59
N SER A 66 -0.55 18.04 2.63
CA SER A 66 -0.35 19.49 2.79
C SER A 66 -1.67 20.28 2.90
N SER A 67 -2.82 19.65 2.65
CA SER A 67 -4.13 20.28 2.78
C SER A 67 -5.03 19.49 3.71
N GLY A 68 -4.84 19.67 5.01
CA GLY A 68 -5.97 19.64 5.93
C GLY A 68 -6.97 20.69 5.46
N ARG A 69 -7.86 20.32 4.55
CA ARG A 69 -8.93 21.19 4.06
C ARG A 69 -9.77 21.58 5.27
N LYS A 70 -9.54 22.81 5.73
CA LYS A 70 -10.49 23.56 6.55
C LYS A 70 -11.85 23.52 5.85
N GLY A 71 -12.84 22.99 6.55
CA GLY A 71 -14.24 23.32 6.38
C GLY A 71 -15.03 22.55 5.34
N LYS A 72 -15.93 21.68 5.81
CA LYS A 72 -17.35 21.83 5.45
C LYS A 72 -18.14 21.92 6.74
N ARG A 73 -18.92 23.01 6.87
CA ARG A 73 -19.88 23.23 7.96
C ARG A 73 -20.93 22.13 7.87
N THR A 74 -21.07 21.34 8.92
CA THR A 74 -22.26 20.54 9.18
C THR A 74 -22.71 20.89 10.60
N ASN A 75 -24.01 21.18 10.79
CA ASN A 75 -24.65 21.32 12.09
C ASN A 75 -24.71 19.95 12.79
N GLN A 76 -23.57 19.33 13.04
CA GLN A 76 -23.47 18.13 13.84
C GLN A 76 -22.62 18.46 15.05
N GLU A 77 -23.25 18.32 16.21
CA GLU A 77 -22.61 18.41 17.50
C GLU A 77 -21.39 17.46 17.54
N PRO A 78 -20.24 17.86 18.12
CA PRO A 78 -19.05 17.04 18.11
C PRO A 78 -19.30 15.72 18.83
N THR A 79 -19.49 14.63 18.08
CA THR A 79 -19.58 13.30 18.68
C THR A 79 -18.21 12.91 19.22
N GLU A 80 -18.16 12.51 20.50
CA GLU A 80 -16.95 12.02 21.14
C GLU A 80 -16.31 10.89 20.33
N LYS A 81 -14.98 10.93 20.20
CA LYS A 81 -14.20 9.92 19.48
C LYS A 81 -14.30 8.57 20.18
N GLN A 82 -15.27 7.75 19.79
CA GLN A 82 -15.26 6.34 20.18
C GLN A 82 -14.18 5.57 19.39
N PRO A 83 -13.44 4.66 20.04
CA PRO A 83 -12.45 3.84 19.35
C PRO A 83 -13.14 2.94 18.31
N ASN A 84 -12.56 2.89 17.12
CA ASN A 84 -13.08 2.12 16.00
C ASN A 84 -12.87 0.62 16.26
N VAL A 85 -13.86 -0.05 16.86
CA VAL A 85 -13.87 -1.52 17.03
C VAL A 85 -14.26 -2.18 15.70
N ASN A 86 -13.36 -2.13 14.72
CA ASN A 86 -13.41 -3.03 13.57
C ASN A 86 -12.13 -3.86 13.50
N ASP A 87 -11.76 -4.43 14.65
CA ASP A 87 -10.83 -5.55 14.75
C ASP A 87 -11.63 -6.85 14.70
N LYS A 88 -12.04 -7.26 13.50
CA LYS A 88 -12.36 -8.65 13.21
C LYS A 88 -11.22 -9.25 12.39
N SER A 89 -10.36 -9.97 13.12
CA SER A 89 -9.50 -11.07 12.68
C SER A 89 -8.53 -10.84 11.50
N SER A 90 -7.32 -10.39 11.84
CA SER A 90 -6.08 -11.15 11.64
C SER A 90 -6.00 -12.18 10.48
N ILE A 91 -6.00 -11.73 9.22
CA ILE A 91 -5.04 -12.22 8.21
C ILE A 91 -4.58 -10.98 7.44
N GLY A 92 -3.31 -10.64 7.57
CA GLY A 92 -2.78 -9.36 7.12
C GLY A 92 -2.37 -8.50 8.30
N LYS A 93 -1.59 -9.05 9.24
CA LYS A 93 -0.60 -8.22 9.93
C LYS A 93 0.14 -7.50 8.81
N SER A 94 -0.09 -6.20 8.65
CA SER A 94 0.90 -5.36 8.00
C SER A 94 2.16 -5.66 8.79
N PHE A 95 3.07 -6.46 8.22
CA PHE A 95 4.36 -6.71 8.82
C PHE A 95 5.00 -5.33 8.90
N ARG A 96 4.85 -4.67 10.06
CA ARG A 96 5.67 -3.53 10.40
C ARG A 96 7.09 -4.04 10.24
N PHE A 97 7.86 -3.35 9.41
CA PHE A 97 9.21 -3.76 9.09
C PHE A 97 9.99 -3.94 10.40
N SER A 98 10.33 -5.18 10.72
CA SER A 98 11.23 -5.49 11.83
C SER A 98 12.64 -5.45 11.29
N LYS A 99 13.47 -4.59 11.88
CA LYS A 99 14.90 -4.56 11.57
C LYS A 99 15.47 -5.98 11.82
N PRO A 100 16.16 -6.59 10.85
CA PRO A 100 16.81 -7.87 11.07
C PRO A 100 17.93 -7.72 12.10
N THR A 101 18.18 -8.79 12.85
CA THR A 101 19.39 -8.88 13.68
C THR A 101 20.58 -9.29 12.82
N PHE A 102 21.80 -9.05 13.31
CA PHE A 102 23.03 -9.51 12.66
C PHE A 102 22.98 -10.98 12.29
N LYS A 103 22.54 -11.81 13.24
CA LYS A 103 22.41 -13.26 13.06
C LYS A 103 21.42 -13.63 11.95
N ASP A 104 20.27 -12.95 11.87
CA ASP A 104 19.28 -13.22 10.81
C ASP A 104 19.86 -12.97 9.42
N VAL A 105 20.62 -11.89 9.26
CA VAL A 105 21.26 -11.53 7.98
C VAL A 105 22.37 -12.53 7.64
N GLU A 106 23.20 -12.90 8.61
CA GLU A 106 24.29 -13.86 8.45
C GLU A 106 23.78 -15.25 8.05
N GLU A 107 22.76 -15.76 8.75
CA GLU A 107 22.11 -17.04 8.41
C GLU A 107 21.55 -17.02 6.99
N TYR A 108 20.89 -15.94 6.60
CA TYR A 108 20.35 -15.79 5.25
C TYR A 108 21.43 -15.71 4.17
N ILE A 109 22.54 -15.01 4.43
CA ILE A 109 23.68 -14.92 3.51
C ILE A 109 24.33 -16.29 3.34
N TYR A 110 24.48 -17.04 4.43
CA TYR A 110 25.02 -18.41 4.43
C TYR A 110 24.12 -19.36 3.64
N GLU A 111 22.80 -19.34 3.91
CA GLU A 111 21.81 -20.16 3.22
C GLU A 111 21.82 -19.91 1.70
N GLN A 112 21.90 -18.64 1.30
CA GLN A 112 21.90 -18.24 -0.11
C GLN A 112 23.29 -18.32 -0.77
N LYS A 113 24.34 -18.71 -0.04
CA LYS A 113 25.74 -18.78 -0.50
C LYS A 113 26.25 -17.46 -1.09
N TYR A 114 25.86 -16.34 -0.47
CA TYR A 114 26.33 -15.02 -0.88
C TYR A 114 27.67 -14.67 -0.23
N SER A 115 28.58 -14.06 -0.98
CA SER A 115 29.90 -13.59 -0.51
C SER A 115 29.85 -12.14 0.00
N ILE A 116 28.83 -11.85 0.79
CA ILE A 116 28.52 -10.51 1.27
C ILE A 116 28.91 -10.42 2.75
N ASP A 117 29.52 -9.30 3.15
CA ASP A 117 29.71 -9.01 4.57
C ASP A 117 28.39 -8.54 5.22
N ALA A 118 27.91 -9.29 6.20
CA ALA A 118 26.65 -9.02 6.91
C ALA A 118 26.72 -7.72 7.72
N GLN A 119 27.87 -7.42 8.31
CA GLN A 119 28.07 -6.22 9.13
C GLN A 119 27.95 -4.97 8.27
N SER A 120 28.67 -4.92 7.14
CA SER A 120 28.59 -3.83 6.16
C SER A 120 27.17 -3.60 5.62
N PHE A 121 26.34 -4.65 5.50
CA PHE A 121 24.95 -4.50 5.09
C PHE A 121 24.11 -3.80 6.16
N ILE A 122 24.25 -4.22 7.42
CA ILE A 122 23.49 -3.65 8.54
C ILE A 122 23.90 -2.21 8.78
N ASP A 123 25.20 -1.92 8.86
CA ASP A 123 25.71 -0.57 9.12
C ASP A 123 25.21 0.43 8.06
N TYR A 124 25.21 0.01 6.79
CA TYR A 124 24.70 0.83 5.70
C TYR A 124 23.21 1.16 5.85
N TYR A 125 22.38 0.17 6.18
CA TYR A 125 20.93 0.41 6.28
C TYR A 125 20.52 1.02 7.61
N ASP A 126 21.28 0.81 8.69
CA ASP A 126 21.01 1.46 9.96
C ASP A 126 21.33 2.96 9.89
N ALA A 127 22.44 3.35 9.26
CA ALA A 127 22.77 4.75 8.98
C ALA A 127 21.74 5.44 8.05
N ASN A 128 21.15 4.69 7.10
CA ASN A 128 20.15 5.21 6.16
C ASN A 128 18.69 5.12 6.67
N GLY A 129 18.49 4.71 7.93
CA GLY A 129 17.17 4.59 8.53
C GLY A 129 16.27 3.53 7.86
N TRP A 130 16.87 2.47 7.33
CA TRP A 130 16.20 1.34 6.67
C TRP A 130 15.28 1.77 5.53
N ARG A 131 15.84 2.52 4.57
CA ARG A 131 15.13 3.03 3.38
C ARG A 131 15.70 2.46 2.09
N VAL A 132 14.85 2.34 1.08
CA VAL A 132 15.24 2.02 -0.31
C VAL A 132 14.72 3.13 -1.21
N GLY A 133 15.62 4.00 -1.65
CA GLY A 133 15.27 5.23 -2.35
C GLY A 133 14.44 6.16 -1.46
N LYS A 134 13.29 6.63 -1.95
CA LYS A 134 12.40 7.55 -1.20
C LYS A 134 11.51 6.83 -0.17
N ASN A 135 11.39 5.51 -0.25
CA ASN A 135 10.43 4.73 0.54
C ASN A 135 11.13 3.94 1.67
N PRO A 136 10.45 3.69 2.80
CA PRO A 136 10.95 2.78 3.83
C PRO A 136 11.03 1.35 3.29
N MET A 137 12.03 0.60 3.75
CA MET A 137 12.24 -0.79 3.37
C MET A 137 11.09 -1.67 3.89
N LYS A 138 10.62 -2.59 3.05
CA LYS A 138 9.57 -3.55 3.40
C LYS A 138 10.10 -4.96 3.68
N ASP A 139 11.17 -5.33 2.98
CA ASP A 139 11.80 -6.66 3.09
C ASP A 139 13.31 -6.51 2.94
N TRP A 140 14.03 -6.84 4.01
CA TRP A 140 15.49 -6.76 4.04
C TRP A 140 16.15 -7.89 3.23
N ARG A 141 15.50 -9.05 3.05
CA ARG A 141 16.03 -10.16 2.25
C ARG A 141 16.06 -9.78 0.77
N ALA A 142 15.03 -9.09 0.29
CA ALA A 142 15.03 -8.51 -1.06
C ALA A 142 16.14 -7.47 -1.25
N ALA A 143 16.43 -6.69 -0.20
CA ALA A 143 17.53 -5.73 -0.22
C ALA A 143 18.89 -6.42 -0.30
N VAL A 144 19.14 -7.51 0.45
CA VAL A 144 20.38 -8.32 0.36
C VAL A 144 20.59 -8.82 -1.08
N ARG A 145 19.57 -9.41 -1.70
CA ARG A 145 19.64 -9.91 -3.10
C ARG A 145 20.02 -8.81 -4.11
N THR A 146 19.53 -7.60 -3.90
CA THR A 146 19.82 -6.45 -4.78
C THR A 146 21.20 -5.86 -4.49
N TRP A 147 21.57 -5.82 -3.21
CA TRP A 147 22.87 -5.34 -2.74
C TRP A 147 24.01 -6.20 -3.31
N GLN A 148 23.83 -7.52 -3.35
CA GLN A 148 24.80 -8.43 -3.97
C GLN A 148 25.06 -8.12 -5.45
N ARG A 149 23.97 -7.91 -6.22
CA ARG A 149 24.06 -7.58 -7.64
C ARG A 149 24.77 -6.25 -7.85
N ASN A 150 24.48 -5.26 -7.00
CA ASN A 150 25.13 -3.95 -7.06
C ASN A 150 26.61 -4.02 -6.69
N GLN A 151 27.01 -4.80 -5.68
CA GLN A 151 28.42 -4.99 -5.32
C GLN A 151 29.23 -5.57 -6.49
N LYS A 152 28.69 -6.57 -7.19
CA LYS A 152 29.32 -7.13 -8.40
C LYS A 152 29.47 -6.08 -9.52
N ARG A 153 28.43 -5.27 -9.77
CA ARG A 153 28.48 -4.19 -10.77
C ARG A 153 29.54 -3.12 -10.41
N GLN A 154 29.64 -2.75 -9.13
CA GLN A 154 30.65 -1.79 -8.68
C GLN A 154 32.08 -2.32 -8.86
N LYS A 155 32.29 -3.64 -8.66
CA LYS A 155 33.59 -4.28 -8.93
C LYS A 155 33.95 -4.27 -10.42
N MET A 156 32.98 -4.56 -11.30
CA MET A 156 33.19 -4.54 -12.77
C MET A 156 33.50 -3.12 -13.28
N ASN A 157 32.73 -2.12 -12.85
CA ASN A 157 32.93 -0.73 -13.29
C ASN A 157 34.29 -0.15 -12.86
N LYS A 158 34.86 -0.59 -11.73
CA LYS A 158 36.21 -0.17 -11.32
C LYS A 158 37.32 -0.79 -12.17
N GLY A 159 37.11 -1.99 -12.72
CA GLY A 159 38.06 -2.65 -13.61
C GLY A 159 38.12 -2.01 -15.00
N ASP A 160 36.97 -1.62 -15.55
CA ASP A 160 36.89 -1.09 -16.92
C ASP A 160 37.32 0.40 -17.03
N ILE A 161 37.08 1.21 -16.00
CA ILE A 161 37.51 2.62 -16.00
C ILE A 161 39.05 2.75 -15.91
N GLY A 162 39.73 1.82 -15.23
CA GLY A 162 41.19 1.84 -15.09
C GLY A 162 41.95 1.52 -16.38
N VAL A 163 41.37 0.70 -17.26
CA VAL A 163 41.97 0.25 -18.52
C VAL A 163 41.76 1.27 -19.65
N ILE A 164 40.63 1.98 -19.65
CA ILE A 164 40.28 2.94 -20.72
C ILE A 164 41.04 4.27 -20.59
N LEU A 165 41.54 4.62 -19.39
CA LEU A 165 42.19 5.92 -19.14
C LEU A 165 43.73 5.91 -19.18
N HIS A 166 44.39 4.77 -19.42
CA HIS A 166 45.87 4.67 -19.43
C HIS A 166 46.48 4.26 -20.77
N ASN A 167 45.70 4.17 -21.84
CA ASN A 167 46.21 3.77 -23.15
C ASN A 167 46.12 4.93 -24.16
N ASP A 168 46.98 5.92 -23.98
CA ASP A 168 47.16 7.09 -24.87
C ASP A 168 47.90 6.74 -26.18
N ASN A 169 47.80 5.50 -26.67
CA ASN A 169 48.45 5.13 -27.92
C ASN A 169 47.58 5.51 -29.13
N ILE A 170 47.75 6.77 -29.55
CA ILE A 170 47.11 7.45 -30.70
C ILE A 170 47.48 6.86 -32.07
N ASP A 171 48.41 5.90 -32.12
CA ASP A 171 48.87 5.34 -33.40
C ASP A 171 47.94 4.26 -33.98
N LYS A 172 46.91 3.81 -33.24
CA LYS A 172 46.02 2.73 -33.70
C LYS A 172 44.99 3.15 -34.77
N PHE A 173 44.87 4.44 -35.09
CA PHE A 173 43.80 4.96 -35.97
C PHE A 173 44.30 5.65 -37.26
N LYS A 174 45.57 5.50 -37.65
CA LYS A 174 46.13 6.25 -38.79
C LYS A 174 46.27 5.50 -40.12
N ASP A 175 46.03 4.19 -40.19
CA ASP A 175 46.45 3.39 -41.37
C ASP A 175 45.34 2.81 -42.27
N GLU A 176 44.09 3.27 -42.20
CA GLU A 176 42.99 2.69 -43.02
C GLU A 176 42.44 3.58 -44.16
N HIS A 177 43.14 4.65 -44.56
CA HIS A 177 42.71 5.50 -45.68
C HIS A 177 43.67 5.58 -46.88
N LYS A 178 44.42 4.51 -47.15
CA LYS A 178 45.15 4.36 -48.41
C LYS A 178 44.88 2.97 -48.97
N ASN A 179 43.84 2.87 -49.82
CA ASN A 179 43.76 2.04 -51.02
C ASN A 179 42.29 1.95 -51.48
N LEU A 180 41.82 3.04 -52.08
CA LEU A 180 40.66 3.02 -52.97
C LEU A 180 41.02 3.86 -54.20
N TRP A 181 41.71 3.23 -55.14
CA TRP A 181 41.72 3.53 -56.58
C TRP A 181 41.94 2.20 -57.31
#